data_AF-A0A930EH50-F1
#
_entry.id   AF-A0A930EH50-F1
#
_cell.length_a   1.000
_cell.length_b   1.000
_cell.length_c   1.000
_cell.angle_alpha   90.00
_cell.angle_beta   90.00
_cell.angle_gamma   90.00
#
_symmetry.space_group_name_H-M   'P 1'
#
loop_
_entity.id
_entity.type
_entity.pdbx_description
1 polymer ?
#
loop_
_entity_poly.entity_id
_entity_poly.type
_entity_poly.pdbx_seq_one_letter_code
_entity_poly.pdbx_strand_id
1 'polypeptide(L)'
;MSEKSTRKGYNHVSSYQIVDSGELGFDHAKIIVQSLLELRDMMEYDLRIAFDLLPESFTLAQLQSTIEKVTDKRFLSANFRRKVAEYVEETGEIIEGYGHRPAMLFRVKSANH
;
A
#
# COMPACT_ATOMS: atom_id res chain seq x y z
N MET A 1 -20.92 14.59 15.34
CA MET A 1 -20.34 15.92 14.97
C MET A 1 -19.31 15.66 13.90
N SER A 2 -19.33 16.41 12.79
CA SER A 2 -18.32 16.27 11.74
C SER A 2 -17.06 17.05 12.13
N GLU A 3 -15.92 16.39 12.28
CA GLU A 3 -14.61 17.01 12.58
C GLU A 3 -13.78 17.14 11.30
N LYS A 4 -13.14 18.30 11.09
CA LYS A 4 -12.27 18.59 9.94
C LYS A 4 -10.87 18.92 10.43
N SER A 5 -9.85 18.40 9.76
CA SER A 5 -8.45 18.67 10.07
C SER A 5 -7.59 18.70 8.82
N THR A 6 -6.54 19.51 8.85
CA THR A 6 -5.55 19.64 7.77
C THR A 6 -4.19 19.22 8.31
N ARG A 7 -3.49 18.38 7.56
CA ARG A 7 -2.16 17.87 7.86
C ARG A 7 -1.21 18.19 6.71
N LYS A 8 0.01 18.59 7.04
CA LYS A 8 1.11 18.72 6.09
C LYS A 8 1.92 17.42 6.09
N GLY A 9 1.85 16.67 5.00
CA GLY A 9 2.69 15.49 4.73
C GLY A 9 4.04 15.90 4.12
N TYR A 10 4.82 14.92 3.66
CA TYR A 10 6.20 15.15 3.19
C TYR A 10 6.25 16.03 1.92
N ASN A 11 5.33 15.79 0.97
CA ASN A 11 5.26 16.52 -0.30
C ASN A 11 3.86 17.09 -0.61
N HIS A 12 2.90 16.97 0.30
CA HIS A 12 1.52 17.37 0.04
C HIS A 12 0.81 17.81 1.32
N VAL A 13 -0.28 18.57 1.18
CA VAL A 13 -1.18 18.91 2.29
C VAL A 13 -2.47 18.11 2.11
N SER A 14 -2.78 17.26 3.09
CA SER A 14 -3.99 16.45 3.10
C SER A 14 -4.99 17.03 4.10
N SER A 15 -6.25 17.09 3.72
CA SER A 15 -7.36 17.41 4.64
C SER A 15 -8.29 16.22 4.72
N TYR A 16 -8.84 15.96 5.90
CA TYR A 16 -9.82 14.90 6.11
C TYR A 16 -10.99 15.39 6.94
N GLN A 17 -12.13 14.74 6.75
CA GLN A 17 -13.34 14.96 7.50
C GLN A 17 -13.89 13.61 7.97
N ILE A 18 -14.14 13.48 9.28
CA ILE A 18 -14.85 12.33 9.82
C ILE A 18 -16.34 12.65 9.73
N VAL A 19 -17.03 12.01 8.79
CA VAL A 19 -18.46 12.22 8.53
C VAL A 19 -19.32 11.39 9.48
N ASP A 20 -18.92 10.15 9.70
CA ASP A 20 -19.53 9.19 10.62
C ASP A 20 -18.43 8.31 11.22
N SER A 21 -18.54 8.04 12.53
CA SER A 21 -17.64 7.16 13.27
C SER A 21 -18.30 5.83 13.63
N GLY A 22 -19.59 5.64 13.32
CA GLY A 22 -20.35 4.46 13.71
C GLY A 22 -20.27 4.20 15.21
N GLU A 23 -19.96 2.95 15.59
CA GLU A 23 -19.79 2.52 16.98
C GLU A 23 -18.34 2.64 17.51
N LEU A 24 -17.45 3.33 16.78
CA LEU A 24 -16.09 3.55 17.26
C LEU A 24 -16.10 4.45 18.49
N GLY A 25 -15.54 3.94 19.58
CA GLY A 25 -15.41 4.69 20.84
C GLY A 25 -14.42 5.85 20.75
N PHE A 26 -14.63 6.86 21.60
CA PHE A 26 -13.72 7.98 21.83
C PHE A 26 -13.23 8.65 20.54
N ASP A 27 -11.91 8.72 20.35
CA ASP A 27 -11.22 9.30 19.21
C ASP A 27 -10.63 8.23 18.26
N HIS A 28 -11.10 6.98 18.34
CA HIS A 28 -10.56 5.88 17.52
C HIS A 28 -10.64 6.16 16.02
N ALA A 29 -11.73 6.78 15.54
CA ALA A 29 -11.86 7.18 14.14
C ALA A 29 -10.73 8.14 13.72
N LYS A 30 -10.33 9.05 14.62
CA LYS A 30 -9.23 9.99 14.38
C LYS A 30 -7.88 9.28 14.37
N ILE A 31 -7.65 8.36 15.31
CA ILE A 31 -6.42 7.56 15.35
C ILE A 31 -6.26 6.77 14.05
N ILE A 32 -7.31 6.06 13.61
CA ILE A 32 -7.29 5.29 12.35
C ILE A 32 -6.95 6.20 11.16
N VAL A 33 -7.61 7.35 11.04
CA VAL A 33 -7.35 8.27 9.92
C VAL A 33 -5.92 8.81 9.98
N GLN A 34 -5.41 9.18 11.15
CA GLN A 34 -4.03 9.65 11.29
C GLN A 34 -3.02 8.56 10.92
N SER A 35 -3.18 7.33 11.43
CA SER A 35 -2.31 6.21 11.11
C SER A 35 -2.33 5.88 9.62
N LEU A 36 -3.50 5.95 8.95
CA LEU A 36 -3.58 5.78 7.50
C LEU A 36 -2.81 6.88 6.76
N LEU A 37 -2.94 8.14 7.18
CA LEU A 37 -2.20 9.25 6.58
C LEU A 37 -0.69 9.14 6.80
N GLU A 38 -0.25 8.65 7.97
CA GLU A 38 1.17 8.33 8.22
C GLU A 38 1.66 7.21 7.30
N LEU A 39 0.90 6.11 7.20
CA LEU A 39 1.26 4.99 6.33
C LEU A 39 1.35 5.43 4.87
N ARG A 40 0.47 6.32 4.42
CA ARG A 40 0.51 6.93 3.08
C ARG A 40 1.82 7.70 2.85
N ASP A 41 2.16 8.61 3.76
CA ASP A 41 3.38 9.40 3.68
C ASP A 41 4.63 8.49 3.68
N MET A 42 4.63 7.48 4.56
CA MET A 42 5.70 6.50 4.67
C MET A 42 5.89 5.72 3.36
N MET A 43 4.81 5.22 2.75
CA MET A 43 4.89 4.49 1.48
C MET A 43 5.23 5.38 0.28
N GLU A 44 4.86 6.67 0.31
CA GLU A 44 5.31 7.62 -0.71
C GLU A 44 6.82 7.84 -0.66
N TYR A 45 7.40 7.82 0.54
CA TYR A 45 8.83 7.94 0.77
C TYR A 45 9.58 6.63 0.47
N ASP A 46 9.12 5.51 1.02
CA ASP A 46 9.73 4.18 0.87
C ASP A 46 8.67 3.11 0.56
N LEU A 47 8.65 2.65 -0.69
CA LEU A 47 7.71 1.63 -1.14
C LEU A 47 7.92 0.26 -0.47
N ARG A 48 9.09 0.00 0.12
CA ARG A 48 9.41 -1.31 0.73
C ARG A 48 8.51 -1.63 1.93
N ILE A 49 7.93 -0.60 2.55
CA ILE A 49 6.95 -0.73 3.64
C ILE A 49 5.71 -1.52 3.21
N ALA A 50 5.39 -1.53 1.91
CA ALA A 50 4.28 -2.32 1.39
C ALA A 50 4.49 -3.83 1.49
N PHE A 51 5.73 -4.30 1.64
CA PHE A 51 6.03 -5.73 1.79
C PHE A 51 5.52 -6.30 3.10
N ASP A 52 5.49 -5.49 4.18
CA ASP A 52 4.96 -5.91 5.49
C ASP A 52 3.44 -6.15 5.48
N LEU A 53 2.75 -5.69 4.43
CA LEU A 53 1.30 -5.88 4.23
C LEU A 53 0.96 -7.07 3.32
N LEU A 54 1.96 -7.83 2.88
CA LEU A 54 1.81 -8.92 1.95
C LEU A 54 2.21 -10.26 2.58
N PRO A 55 1.68 -11.38 2.07
CA PRO A 55 2.23 -12.70 2.38
C PRO A 55 3.69 -12.83 1.94
N GLU A 56 4.39 -13.86 2.41
CA GLU A 56 5.81 -14.12 2.07
C GLU A 56 6.05 -14.15 0.56
N SER A 57 5.13 -14.77 -0.20
CA SER A 57 5.12 -14.79 -1.67
C SER A 57 3.86 -14.11 -2.21
N PHE A 58 4.03 -13.26 -3.22
CA PHE A 58 2.96 -12.43 -3.77
C PHE A 58 3.13 -12.18 -5.27
N THR A 59 2.05 -11.80 -5.95
CA THR A 59 2.11 -11.33 -7.34
C THR A 59 2.40 -9.83 -7.39
N LEU A 60 3.02 -9.34 -8.47
CA LEU A 60 3.22 -7.90 -8.66
C LEU A 60 1.89 -7.13 -8.73
N ALA A 61 0.80 -7.79 -9.15
CA ALA A 61 -0.54 -7.20 -9.15
C ALA A 61 -1.07 -6.99 -7.72
N GLN A 62 -0.82 -7.92 -6.80
CA GLN A 62 -1.15 -7.75 -5.38
C GLN A 62 -0.36 -6.60 -4.76
N LEU A 63 0.97 -6.56 -4.97
CA LEU A 63 1.79 -5.46 -4.49
C LEU A 63 1.33 -4.10 -5.04
N GLN A 64 1.08 -4.01 -6.36
CA GLN A 64 0.54 -2.79 -6.97
C GLN A 64 -0.80 -2.41 -6.32
N SER A 65 -1.74 -3.35 -6.21
CA SER A 65 -3.06 -3.08 -5.64
C SER A 65 -2.99 -2.61 -4.19
N THR A 66 -2.12 -3.19 -3.36
CA THR A 66 -1.93 -2.79 -1.97
C THR A 66 -1.43 -1.35 -1.89
N ILE A 67 -0.38 -1.00 -2.63
CA ILE A 67 0.17 0.36 -2.64
C ILE A 67 -0.86 1.36 -3.14
N GLU A 68 -1.55 1.06 -4.25
CA GLU A 68 -2.58 1.94 -4.80
C GLU A 68 -3.73 2.19 -3.83
N LYS A 69 -4.20 1.15 -3.12
CA LYS A 69 -5.28 1.27 -2.14
C LYS A 69 -4.87 2.09 -0.92
N VAL A 70 -3.66 1.88 -0.41
CA VAL A 70 -3.15 2.65 0.73
C VAL A 70 -2.93 4.11 0.32
N THR A 71 -2.19 4.34 -0.76
CA THR A 71 -1.79 5.69 -1.21
C THR A 71 -2.89 6.49 -1.92
N ASP A 72 -3.98 5.83 -2.32
CA ASP A 72 -5.04 6.40 -3.16
C ASP A 72 -4.51 6.99 -4.48
N LYS A 73 -3.47 6.36 -5.03
CA LYS A 73 -2.85 6.71 -6.32
C LYS A 73 -2.91 5.54 -7.27
N ARG A 74 -2.80 5.83 -8.58
CA ARG A 74 -2.74 4.80 -9.62
C ARG A 74 -1.37 4.78 -10.27
N PHE A 75 -0.88 3.59 -10.56
CA PHE A 75 0.34 3.37 -11.32
C PHE A 75 0.02 2.72 -12.66
N LEU A 76 0.75 3.14 -13.70
CA LEU A 76 0.82 2.34 -14.91
C LEU A 76 1.62 1.07 -14.62
N SER A 77 1.06 -0.11 -14.90
CA SER A 77 1.69 -1.38 -14.54
C SER A 77 3.10 -1.55 -15.10
N ALA A 78 3.40 -1.01 -16.29
CA ALA A 78 4.75 -1.04 -16.85
C ALA A 78 5.75 -0.22 -16.00
N ASN A 79 5.35 0.98 -15.56
CA ASN A 79 6.18 1.83 -14.72
C ASN A 79 6.35 1.21 -13.32
N PHE A 80 5.27 0.64 -12.79
CA PHE A 80 5.26 -0.04 -11.51
C PHE A 80 6.26 -1.21 -11.49
N ARG A 81 6.17 -2.11 -12.49
CA ARG A 81 7.09 -3.24 -12.64
C ARG A 81 8.54 -2.80 -12.67
N ARG A 82 8.88 -1.75 -13.45
CA ARG A 82 10.24 -1.20 -13.46
C ARG A 82 10.66 -0.66 -12.09
N LYS A 83 9.76 0.04 -11.39
CA LYS A 83 10.04 0.66 -10.09
C LYS A 83 10.34 -0.38 -9.00
N VAL A 84 9.72 -1.56 -9.04
CA VAL A 84 9.87 -2.57 -7.98
C VAL A 84 10.88 -3.67 -8.30
N ALA A 85 11.36 -3.75 -9.55
CA ALA A 85 12.21 -4.85 -10.03
C ALA A 85 13.51 -5.05 -9.22
N GLU A 86 14.05 -3.99 -8.62
CA GLU A 86 15.26 -4.09 -7.81
C GLU A 86 15.01 -4.75 -6.44
N TYR A 87 13.78 -4.69 -5.92
CA TYR A 87 13.43 -5.16 -4.56
C TYR A 87 12.86 -6.57 -4.50
N VAL A 88 12.50 -7.17 -5.64
CA VAL A 88 11.80 -8.47 -5.68
C VAL A 88 12.46 -9.44 -6.63
N GLU A 89 12.38 -10.73 -6.32
CA GLU A 89 12.88 -11.83 -7.15
C GLU A 89 11.77 -12.83 -7.47
N GLU A 90 11.86 -13.46 -8.64
CA GLU A 90 10.93 -14.50 -9.06
C GLU A 90 11.17 -15.77 -8.25
N THR A 91 10.09 -16.41 -7.79
CA THR A 91 10.15 -17.71 -7.11
C THR A 91 10.21 -18.89 -8.07
N GLY A 92 9.86 -18.67 -9.34
CA GLY A 92 9.57 -19.74 -10.31
C GLY A 92 8.19 -20.37 -10.13
N GLU A 93 7.46 -20.02 -9.07
CA GLU A 93 6.11 -20.50 -8.80
C GLU A 93 5.07 -19.58 -9.48
N ILE A 94 3.99 -20.18 -9.96
CA ILE A 94 2.85 -19.45 -10.54
C ILE A 94 1.60 -19.75 -9.73
N ILE A 95 0.75 -18.73 -9.57
CA ILE A 95 -0.61 -18.94 -9.07
C ILE A 95 -1.56 -19.04 -10.26
N GLU A 96 -2.21 -20.20 -10.39
CA GLU A 96 -3.27 -20.41 -11.37
C GLU A 96 -4.56 -19.77 -10.84
N GLY A 97 -5.10 -18.80 -11.60
CA GLY A 97 -6.40 -18.24 -11.30
C GLY A 97 -7.51 -19.11 -11.88
N TYR A 98 -8.67 -19.15 -11.23
CA TYR A 98 -9.90 -19.66 -11.85
C TYR A 98 -10.28 -18.77 -13.05
N GLY A 99 -9.79 -19.10 -14.25
CA GLY A 99 -10.14 -18.43 -15.51
C GLY A 99 -9.29 -17.21 -15.92
N HIS A 100 -8.20 -16.91 -15.21
CA HIS A 100 -7.27 -15.84 -15.58
C HIS A 100 -5.87 -16.36 -15.91
N ARG A 101 -5.10 -15.55 -16.66
CA ARG A 101 -3.71 -15.88 -17.00
C ARG A 101 -2.91 -16.15 -15.72
N PRO A 102 -2.14 -17.23 -15.64
CA PRO A 102 -1.30 -17.53 -14.49
C PRO A 102 -0.40 -16.33 -14.15
N ALA A 103 -0.26 -16.04 -12.86
CA ALA A 103 0.57 -14.93 -12.38
C ALA A 103 1.81 -15.48 -11.65
N MET A 104 2.98 -14.95 -12.00
CA MET A 104 4.24 -15.30 -11.34
C MET A 104 4.24 -14.79 -9.89
N LEU A 105 4.72 -15.63 -8.98
CA LEU A 105 4.95 -15.29 -7.58
C LEU A 105 6.37 -14.76 -7.40
N PHE A 106 6.47 -13.72 -6.58
CA PHE A 106 7.69 -13.02 -6.22
C PHE A 106 7.86 -13.06 -4.70
N ARG A 107 9.11 -12.90 -4.25
CA ARG A 107 9.46 -12.63 -2.85
C ARG A 107 10.34 -11.38 -2.77
N VAL A 108 10.41 -10.78 -1.60
CA VAL A 108 11.34 -9.67 -1.33
C VAL A 108 12.76 -10.22 -1.42
N LYS A 109 13.64 -9.53 -2.15
CA LYS A 109 15.05 -9.90 -2.17
C LYS A 109 15.61 -9.76 -0.75
N SER A 110 16.31 -10.80 -0.31
CA SER A 110 17.14 -10.68 0.87
C SER A 110 18.19 -9.60 0.60
N ALA A 111 18.20 -8.53 1.40
CA ALA A 111 19.30 -7.58 1.33
C ALA A 111 20.58 -8.33 1.70
N ASN A 112 21.54 -8.40 0.77
CA ASN A 112 22.92 -8.64 1.16
C ASN A 112 23.30 -7.50 2.11
N HIS A 113 23.30 -7.80 3.41
CA HIS A 113 23.90 -6.95 4.42
C HIS A 113 25.42 -7.03 4.30
#